data_AF-A0A958VM95-F1
#
_entry.id   AF-A0A958VM95-F1
#
_cell.length_a   1.000
_cell.length_b   1.000
_cell.length_c   1.000
_cell.angle_alpha   90.00
_cell.angle_beta   90.00
_cell.angle_gamma   90.00
#
_symmetry.space_group_name_H-M   'P 1'
#
loop_
_entity.id
_entity.type
_entity.pdbx_description
1 polymer ?
#
loop_
_entity_poly.entity_id
_entity_poly.type
_entity_poly.pdbx_seq_one_letter_code
_entity_poly.pdbx_strand_id
1 'polypeptide(L)'
;AATPLGLKAMNELQSLNHDKDTASNAQIMFLVLNTSGLTIVPVSVMALRASAGAATPTDVFLPILIATYFSSLAGLIAVSVSQRINLLQPTLMLWLIGLTSAILGFTWWMHSLSPQMISAISSLGGNLLLFSIIIGFILLALRSNVNIYESFIEGARGGFEVAVRLIPYLVVMLVAIGVFRASGGLDLLVGMVGKAVAIIGLDTAFVDALPTAFMKPLSGSGARGMMVETMNTFGADSFAGRLSSIFQGSTETTFYTLAVYYGAVGIRRTRNTLWCGLFADAVGIITAIWVSYVFFGQ
;
A
#
# COMPACT_ATOMS: atom_id res chain seq x y z
N ALA A 1 -4.30 4.64 0.66
CA ALA A 1 -5.02 5.43 1.69
C ALA A 1 -6.52 5.47 1.38
N ALA A 2 -7.38 5.55 2.41
CA ALA A 2 -8.81 5.77 2.22
C ALA A 2 -9.06 7.22 1.75
N THR A 3 -9.41 7.38 0.48
CA THR A 3 -9.67 8.69 -0.12
C THR A 3 -11.15 9.03 -0.05
N PRO A 4 -11.53 10.32 -0.09
CA PRO A 4 -12.94 10.71 -0.19
C PRO A 4 -13.65 10.03 -1.38
N LEU A 5 -12.97 9.89 -2.52
CA LEU A 5 -13.48 9.16 -3.68
C LEU A 5 -13.73 7.69 -3.37
N GLY A 6 -12.78 7.03 -2.70
CA GLY A 6 -12.96 5.65 -2.26
C GLY A 6 -14.15 5.49 -1.31
N LEU A 7 -14.31 6.40 -0.35
CA LEU A 7 -15.42 6.35 0.60
C LEU A 7 -16.76 6.63 -0.10
N LYS A 8 -16.79 7.52 -1.09
CA LYS A 8 -17.96 7.72 -1.94
C LYS A 8 -18.29 6.45 -2.73
N ALA A 9 -17.30 5.81 -3.37
CA ALA A 9 -17.48 4.54 -4.06
C ALA A 9 -18.02 3.45 -3.12
N MET A 10 -17.53 3.38 -1.88
CA MET A 10 -18.03 2.45 -0.87
C MET A 10 -19.47 2.75 -0.46
N ASN A 11 -19.87 4.02 -0.37
CA ASN A 11 -21.26 4.42 -0.13
C ASN A 11 -22.17 4.00 -1.30
N GLU A 12 -21.73 4.17 -2.55
CA GLU A 12 -22.48 3.70 -3.72
C GLU A 12 -22.60 2.17 -3.74
N LEU A 13 -21.52 1.45 -3.43
CA LEU A 13 -21.57 -0.01 -3.28
C LEU A 13 -22.50 -0.44 -2.14
N GLN A 14 -22.58 0.37 -1.07
CA GLN A 14 -23.50 0.12 0.04
C GLN A 14 -24.96 0.41 -0.32
N SER A 15 -25.24 1.40 -1.18
CA SER A 15 -26.62 1.68 -1.61
C SER A 15 -27.22 0.47 -2.34
N LEU A 16 -26.40 -0.22 -3.14
CA LEU A 16 -26.73 -1.45 -3.86
C LEU A 16 -26.73 -2.72 -2.98
N ASN A 17 -26.18 -2.66 -1.77
CA ASN A 17 -26.06 -3.83 -0.89
C ASN A 17 -27.43 -4.20 -0.29
N HIS A 18 -27.86 -5.45 -0.47
CA HIS A 18 -29.12 -5.94 0.10
C HIS A 18 -29.05 -6.17 1.62
N ASP A 19 -27.88 -6.56 2.16
CA ASP A 19 -27.66 -6.73 3.60
C ASP A 19 -26.74 -5.62 4.12
N LYS A 20 -27.32 -4.58 4.73
CA LYS A 20 -26.59 -3.37 5.13
C LYS A 20 -25.54 -3.61 6.23
N ASP A 21 -25.64 -4.68 7.00
CA ASP A 21 -24.69 -4.99 8.08
C ASP A 21 -23.53 -5.90 7.61
N THR A 22 -23.65 -6.51 6.42
CA THR A 22 -22.71 -7.52 5.91
C THR A 22 -22.07 -7.09 4.60
N ALA A 23 -20.74 -7.24 4.48
CA ALA A 23 -20.01 -6.84 3.30
C ALA A 23 -20.45 -7.60 2.02
N SER A 24 -20.79 -6.87 0.96
CA SER A 24 -21.11 -7.44 -0.35
C SER A 24 -19.85 -7.93 -1.09
N ASN A 25 -20.02 -8.80 -2.08
CA ASN A 25 -18.87 -9.32 -2.87
C ASN A 25 -18.08 -8.19 -3.55
N ALA A 26 -18.77 -7.18 -4.06
CA ALA A 26 -18.16 -6.01 -4.68
C ALA A 26 -17.38 -5.16 -3.68
N GLN A 27 -17.92 -4.96 -2.46
CA GLN A 27 -17.21 -4.24 -1.40
C GLN A 27 -15.94 -4.98 -0.95
N ILE A 28 -16.00 -6.32 -0.83
CA ILE A 28 -14.84 -7.16 -0.50
C ILE A 28 -13.77 -7.02 -1.60
N MET A 29 -14.13 -7.19 -2.87
CA MET A 29 -13.19 -7.07 -3.99
C MET A 29 -12.55 -5.69 -4.04
N PHE A 30 -13.38 -4.64 -3.95
CA PHE A 30 -12.91 -3.26 -3.93
C PHE A 30 -11.92 -3.02 -2.79
N LEU A 31 -12.22 -3.49 -1.58
CA LEU A 31 -11.34 -3.28 -0.44
C LEU A 31 -10.02 -4.02 -0.57
N VAL A 32 -10.05 -5.31 -0.88
CA VAL A 32 -8.81 -6.12 -0.96
C VAL A 32 -7.87 -5.60 -2.06
N LEU A 33 -8.39 -5.14 -3.19
CA LEU A 33 -7.55 -4.52 -4.23
C LEU A 33 -7.03 -3.14 -3.83
N ASN A 34 -7.75 -2.40 -2.98
CA ASN A 34 -7.23 -1.16 -2.39
C ASN A 34 -6.19 -1.43 -1.30
N THR A 35 -6.28 -2.54 -0.55
CA THR A 35 -5.29 -2.92 0.48
C THR A 35 -3.99 -3.40 -0.14
N SER A 36 -4.04 -4.01 -1.32
CA SER A 36 -2.83 -4.38 -2.07
C SER A 36 -2.15 -3.19 -2.78
N GLY A 37 -2.88 -2.08 -2.94
CA GLY A 37 -2.37 -0.73 -3.19
C GLY A 37 -1.23 -0.60 -4.21
N LEU A 38 -1.56 -0.59 -5.52
CA LEU A 38 -0.56 -0.37 -6.57
C LEU A 38 0.11 1.01 -6.45
N THR A 39 1.27 1.06 -5.79
CA THR A 39 2.09 2.27 -5.70
C THR A 39 2.90 2.41 -7.00
N ILE A 40 2.41 3.28 -7.89
CA ILE A 40 3.07 3.51 -9.19
C ILE A 40 4.40 4.23 -9.00
N VAL A 41 4.45 5.26 -8.14
CA VAL A 41 5.69 5.99 -7.84
C VAL A 41 5.79 6.27 -6.33
N PRO A 42 6.69 5.59 -5.59
CA PRO A 42 6.86 5.76 -4.15
C PRO A 42 7.67 7.02 -3.80
N VAL A 43 7.26 8.19 -4.30
CA VAL A 43 7.97 9.48 -4.14
C VAL A 43 8.30 9.77 -2.68
N SER A 44 7.35 9.52 -1.78
CA SER A 44 7.54 9.80 -0.35
C SER A 44 8.56 8.88 0.33
N VAL A 45 8.79 7.67 -0.19
CA VAL A 45 9.83 6.76 0.31
C VAL A 45 11.19 7.23 -0.22
N MET A 46 11.27 7.56 -1.51
CA MET A 46 12.50 8.10 -2.12
C MET A 46 12.93 9.40 -1.44
N ALA A 47 11.99 10.30 -1.12
CA ALA A 47 12.29 11.54 -0.40
C ALA A 47 12.86 11.28 1.00
N LEU A 48 12.29 10.31 1.74
CA LEU A 48 12.80 9.94 3.06
C LEU A 48 14.18 9.28 2.98
N ARG A 49 14.41 8.41 1.99
CA ARG A 49 15.74 7.84 1.73
C ARG A 49 16.76 8.94 1.40
N ALA A 50 16.40 9.90 0.56
CA ALA A 50 17.25 11.05 0.23
C ALA A 50 17.58 11.88 1.48
N SER A 51 16.58 12.15 2.33
CA SER A 51 16.81 12.87 3.59
C SER A 51 17.67 12.10 4.60
N ALA A 52 17.68 10.77 4.49
CA ALA A 52 18.50 9.88 5.32
C ALA A 52 19.89 9.59 4.70
N GLY A 53 20.26 10.28 3.62
CA GLY A 53 21.60 10.19 3.02
C GLY A 53 21.82 9.00 2.08
N ALA A 54 20.77 8.37 1.54
CA ALA A 54 20.92 7.29 0.56
C ALA A 54 21.64 7.78 -0.70
N ALA A 55 22.64 7.02 -1.16
CA ALA A 55 23.42 7.34 -2.37
C ALA A 55 22.55 7.29 -3.63
N THR A 56 21.58 6.37 -3.67
CA THR A 56 20.59 6.26 -4.76
C THR A 56 19.21 6.02 -4.17
N PRO A 57 18.43 7.08 -3.85
CA PRO A 57 17.13 6.92 -3.20
C PRO A 57 16.09 6.13 -4.02
N THR A 58 16.32 5.97 -5.33
CA THR A 58 15.44 5.30 -6.28
C THR A 58 15.72 3.81 -6.47
N ASP A 59 16.79 3.27 -5.88
CA ASP A 59 17.17 1.86 -6.02
C ASP A 59 16.07 0.88 -5.52
N VAL A 60 15.25 1.31 -4.58
CA VAL A 60 14.09 0.55 -4.05
C VAL A 60 12.86 0.56 -4.97
N PHE A 61 12.86 1.36 -6.03
CA PHE A 61 11.69 1.58 -6.88
C PHE A 61 11.18 0.29 -7.55
N LEU A 62 12.08 -0.41 -8.25
CA LEU A 62 11.74 -1.62 -8.98
C LEU A 62 11.32 -2.76 -8.02
N PRO A 63 12.05 -3.00 -6.91
CA PRO A 63 11.60 -3.93 -5.88
C PRO A 63 10.21 -3.64 -5.31
N ILE A 64 9.89 -2.36 -5.07
CA ILE A 64 8.54 -1.95 -4.61
C ILE A 64 7.50 -2.36 -5.66
N LEU A 65 7.70 -2.00 -6.92
CA LEU A 65 6.74 -2.29 -7.99
C LEU A 65 6.47 -3.80 -8.13
N ILE A 66 7.51 -4.63 -8.03
CA ILE A 66 7.39 -6.09 -8.06
C ILE A 66 6.61 -6.60 -6.84
N ALA A 67 6.99 -6.20 -5.63
CA ALA A 67 6.32 -6.63 -4.40
C ALA A 67 4.84 -6.26 -4.40
N THR A 68 4.51 -5.05 -4.84
CA THR A 68 3.13 -4.57 -4.96
C THR A 68 2.32 -5.35 -5.99
N TYR A 69 2.93 -5.64 -7.14
CA TYR A 69 2.27 -6.42 -8.19
C TYR A 69 1.88 -7.82 -7.69
N PHE A 70 2.81 -8.53 -7.04
CA PHE A 70 2.54 -9.85 -6.47
C PHE A 70 1.53 -9.81 -5.33
N SER A 71 1.58 -8.79 -4.46
CA SER A 71 0.55 -8.58 -3.43
C SER A 71 -0.84 -8.38 -4.06
N SER A 72 -0.94 -7.55 -5.10
CA SER A 72 -2.21 -7.29 -5.79
C SER A 72 -2.76 -8.50 -6.52
N LEU A 73 -1.90 -9.27 -7.17
CA LEU A 73 -2.28 -10.52 -7.81
C LEU A 73 -2.76 -11.55 -6.77
N ALA A 74 -2.07 -11.67 -5.64
CA ALA A 74 -2.46 -12.55 -4.54
C ALA A 74 -3.81 -12.15 -3.94
N GLY A 75 -4.05 -10.86 -3.71
CA GLY A 75 -5.34 -10.34 -3.24
C GLY A 75 -6.48 -10.67 -4.20
N LEU A 76 -6.28 -10.43 -5.50
CA LEU A 76 -7.26 -10.79 -6.53
C LEU A 76 -7.55 -12.29 -6.54
N ILE A 77 -6.51 -13.13 -6.51
CA ILE A 77 -6.65 -14.59 -6.49
C ILE A 77 -7.40 -15.03 -5.24
N ALA A 78 -7.03 -14.54 -4.05
CA ALA A 78 -7.67 -14.90 -2.79
C ALA A 78 -9.16 -14.57 -2.77
N VAL A 79 -9.54 -13.38 -3.23
CA VAL A 79 -10.95 -13.00 -3.36
C VAL A 79 -11.65 -13.88 -4.40
N SER A 80 -11.01 -14.13 -5.54
CA SER A 80 -11.63 -14.90 -6.63
C SER A 80 -11.88 -16.35 -6.24
N VAL A 81 -10.94 -16.99 -5.53
CA VAL A 81 -11.13 -18.32 -4.95
C VAL A 81 -12.26 -18.31 -3.94
N SER A 82 -12.26 -17.35 -3.01
CA SER A 82 -13.26 -17.29 -1.94
C SER A 82 -14.67 -16.97 -2.44
N GLN A 83 -14.80 -16.17 -3.49
CA GLN A 83 -16.07 -15.77 -4.09
C GLN A 83 -16.45 -16.60 -5.33
N ARG A 84 -15.62 -17.59 -5.71
CA ARG A 84 -15.77 -18.45 -6.90
C ARG A 84 -15.88 -17.66 -8.20
N ILE A 85 -15.10 -16.60 -8.34
CA ILE A 85 -14.98 -15.81 -9.57
C ILE A 85 -14.07 -16.55 -10.55
N ASN A 86 -14.50 -16.68 -11.81
CA ASN A 86 -13.69 -17.28 -12.85
C ASN A 86 -12.65 -16.28 -13.39
N LEU A 87 -11.39 -16.41 -12.94
CA LEU A 87 -10.27 -15.58 -13.39
C LEU A 87 -9.93 -15.75 -14.88
N LEU A 88 -10.31 -16.89 -15.47
CA LEU A 88 -10.05 -17.18 -16.89
C LEU A 88 -11.09 -16.53 -17.82
N GLN A 89 -12.00 -15.69 -17.30
CA GLN A 89 -12.89 -14.97 -18.19
C GLN A 89 -12.07 -14.05 -19.12
N PRO A 90 -12.35 -14.02 -20.44
CA PRO A 90 -11.54 -13.29 -21.41
C PRO A 90 -11.30 -11.83 -21.04
N THR A 91 -12.31 -11.16 -20.46
CA THR A 91 -12.20 -9.76 -20.04
C THR A 91 -11.22 -9.58 -18.87
N LEU A 92 -11.23 -10.46 -17.85
CA LEU A 92 -10.25 -10.35 -16.75
C LEU A 92 -8.86 -10.71 -17.24
N MET A 93 -8.73 -11.75 -18.06
CA MET A 93 -7.45 -12.13 -18.64
C MET A 93 -6.86 -11.01 -19.48
N LEU A 94 -7.66 -10.31 -20.28
CA LEU A 94 -7.20 -9.17 -21.06
C LEU A 94 -6.61 -8.08 -20.17
N TRP A 95 -7.32 -7.70 -19.09
CA TRP A 95 -6.83 -6.70 -18.14
C TRP A 95 -5.60 -7.18 -17.35
N LEU A 96 -5.59 -8.44 -16.92
CA LEU A 96 -4.45 -9.01 -16.19
C LEU A 96 -3.22 -9.08 -17.07
N ILE A 97 -3.31 -9.64 -18.28
CA ILE A 97 -2.21 -9.72 -19.23
C ILE A 97 -1.78 -8.32 -19.66
N GLY A 98 -2.73 -7.40 -19.89
CA GLY A 98 -2.43 -6.01 -20.26
C GLY A 98 -1.67 -5.27 -19.17
N LEU A 99 -2.13 -5.32 -17.92
CA LEU A 99 -1.43 -4.68 -16.79
C LEU A 99 -0.08 -5.34 -16.51
N THR A 100 -0.01 -6.67 -16.57
CA THR A 100 1.24 -7.41 -16.38
C THR A 100 2.26 -7.05 -17.45
N SER A 101 1.85 -7.03 -18.72
CA SER A 101 2.74 -6.66 -19.82
C SER A 101 3.16 -5.20 -19.77
N ALA A 102 2.27 -4.29 -19.36
CA ALA A 102 2.60 -2.88 -19.14
C ALA A 102 3.63 -2.70 -18.01
N ILE A 103 3.44 -3.38 -16.86
CA ILE A 103 4.38 -3.34 -15.74
C ILE A 103 5.73 -3.92 -16.19
N LEU A 104 5.75 -5.11 -16.80
CA LEU A 104 6.98 -5.73 -17.28
C LEU A 104 7.70 -4.86 -18.33
N GLY A 105 6.96 -4.32 -19.30
CA GLY A 105 7.51 -3.42 -20.31
C GLY A 105 8.09 -2.14 -19.70
N PHE A 106 7.40 -1.56 -18.71
CA PHE A 106 7.88 -0.39 -17.98
C PHE A 106 9.14 -0.71 -17.16
N THR A 107 9.17 -1.86 -16.47
CA THR A 107 10.37 -2.30 -15.73
C THR A 107 11.57 -2.55 -16.64
N TRP A 108 11.34 -3.17 -17.80
CA TRP A 108 12.37 -3.41 -18.81
C TRP A 108 12.92 -2.10 -19.38
N TRP A 109 12.04 -1.15 -19.72
CA TRP A 109 12.44 0.17 -20.17
C TRP A 109 13.24 0.92 -19.11
N MET A 110 12.81 0.89 -17.84
CA MET A 110 13.53 1.52 -16.74
C MET A 110 14.93 0.91 -16.54
N HIS A 111 15.10 -0.40 -16.73
CA HIS A 111 16.40 -1.06 -16.63
C HIS A 111 17.40 -0.62 -17.71
N SER A 112 16.93 -0.05 -18.83
CA SER A 112 17.81 0.49 -19.88
C SER A 112 18.39 1.88 -19.56
N LEU A 113 17.99 2.49 -18.44
CA LEU A 113 18.34 3.86 -18.07
C LEU A 113 19.33 3.89 -16.88
N SER A 114 20.14 4.95 -16.80
CA SER A 114 21.05 5.13 -15.66
C SER A 114 20.28 5.48 -14.37
N PRO A 115 20.79 5.13 -13.17
CA PRO A 115 20.13 5.45 -11.90
C PRO A 115 19.81 6.94 -11.72
N GLN A 116 20.68 7.82 -12.21
CA GLN A 116 20.48 9.28 -12.19
C GLN A 116 19.31 9.70 -13.09
N MET A 117 19.18 9.09 -14.27
CA MET A 117 18.04 9.33 -15.16
C MET A 117 16.74 8.79 -14.58
N ILE A 118 16.75 7.61 -13.94
CA ILE A 118 15.58 7.06 -13.25
C ILE A 118 15.08 8.03 -12.18
N SER A 119 15.98 8.59 -11.38
CA SER A 119 15.63 9.60 -10.37
C SER A 119 15.01 10.85 -10.99
N ALA A 120 15.64 11.41 -12.02
CA ALA A 120 15.16 12.62 -12.69
C ALA A 120 13.79 12.40 -13.37
N ILE A 121 13.62 11.28 -14.08
CA ILE A 121 12.37 10.92 -14.76
C ILE A 121 11.27 10.65 -13.72
N SER A 122 11.58 9.96 -12.62
CA SER A 122 10.60 9.67 -11.56
C SER A 122 10.13 10.94 -10.87
N SER A 123 11.04 11.87 -10.54
CA SER A 123 10.67 13.13 -9.90
C SER A 123 9.92 14.06 -10.86
N LEU A 124 10.42 14.23 -12.08
CA LEU A 124 9.81 15.12 -13.07
C LEU A 124 8.46 14.56 -13.52
N GLY A 125 8.42 13.27 -13.88
CA GLY A 125 7.21 12.58 -14.30
C GLY A 125 6.13 12.56 -13.22
N GLY A 126 6.50 12.27 -11.96
CA GLY A 126 5.56 12.31 -10.84
C GLY A 126 4.96 13.69 -10.60
N ASN A 127 5.80 14.73 -10.58
CA ASN A 127 5.35 16.11 -10.38
C ASN A 127 4.50 16.62 -11.55
N LEU A 128 4.93 16.34 -12.80
CA LEU A 128 4.18 16.71 -13.99
C LEU A 128 2.85 15.98 -14.08
N LEU A 129 2.80 14.69 -13.74
CA LEU A 129 1.56 13.93 -13.71
C LEU A 129 0.58 14.50 -12.67
N LEU A 130 1.04 14.78 -11.46
CA LEU A 130 0.21 15.39 -10.42
C LEU A 130 -0.30 16.78 -10.85
N PHE A 131 0.58 17.62 -11.40
CA PHE A 131 0.20 18.94 -11.90
C PHE A 131 -0.79 18.84 -13.06
N SER A 132 -0.57 17.91 -14.00
CA SER A 132 -1.46 17.66 -15.14
C SER A 132 -2.83 17.16 -14.71
N ILE A 133 -2.91 16.34 -13.65
CA ILE A 133 -4.19 15.90 -13.07
C ILE A 133 -4.96 17.10 -12.48
N ILE A 134 -4.28 17.94 -11.70
CA ILE A 134 -4.90 19.13 -11.09
C ILE A 134 -5.40 20.10 -12.17
N ILE A 135 -4.53 20.46 -13.12
CA ILE A 135 -4.89 21.34 -14.24
C ILE A 135 -5.98 20.69 -15.10
N GLY A 136 -5.91 19.38 -15.33
CA GLY A 136 -6.93 18.62 -16.05
C GLY A 136 -8.30 18.74 -15.40
N PHE A 137 -8.40 18.59 -14.07
CA PHE A 137 -9.66 18.79 -13.35
C PHE A 137 -10.17 20.23 -13.42
N ILE A 138 -9.29 21.23 -13.33
CA ILE A 138 -9.65 22.64 -13.48
C ILE A 138 -10.19 22.90 -14.89
N LEU A 139 -9.50 22.43 -15.93
CA LEU A 139 -9.92 22.58 -17.32
C LEU A 139 -11.24 21.87 -17.61
N LEU A 140 -11.44 20.66 -17.06
CA LEU A 140 -12.71 19.94 -17.17
C LEU A 140 -13.85 20.70 -16.48
N ALA A 141 -13.61 21.23 -15.27
CA ALA A 141 -14.60 22.03 -14.55
C ALA A 141 -14.95 23.32 -15.31
N LEU A 142 -13.96 24.01 -15.88
CA LEU A 142 -14.17 25.17 -16.75
C LEU A 142 -14.99 24.79 -17.99
N ARG A 143 -14.66 23.68 -18.66
CA ARG A 143 -15.39 23.20 -19.85
C ARG A 143 -16.83 22.79 -19.53
N SER A 144 -17.06 22.22 -18.36
CA SER A 144 -18.38 21.79 -17.89
C SER A 144 -19.16 22.90 -17.19
N ASN A 145 -18.66 24.15 -17.16
CA ASN A 145 -19.25 25.30 -16.47
C ASN A 145 -19.56 25.03 -14.98
N VAL A 146 -18.71 24.24 -14.32
CA VAL A 146 -18.81 23.93 -12.90
C VAL A 146 -18.03 24.98 -12.10
N ASN A 147 -18.65 25.53 -11.05
CA ASN A 147 -17.96 26.46 -10.15
C ASN A 147 -16.90 25.70 -9.32
N ILE A 148 -15.63 25.90 -9.68
CA ILE A 148 -14.49 25.21 -9.07
C ILE A 148 -14.38 25.53 -7.58
N TYR A 149 -14.55 26.80 -7.20
CA TYR A 149 -14.39 27.23 -5.81
C TYR A 149 -15.44 26.57 -4.92
N GLU A 150 -16.73 26.68 -5.28
CA GLU A 150 -17.81 26.06 -4.50
C GLU A 150 -17.67 24.54 -4.44
N SER A 151 -17.36 23.88 -5.56
CA SER A 151 -17.16 22.44 -5.60
C SER A 151 -15.98 22.00 -4.70
N PHE A 152 -14.92 22.79 -4.65
CA PHE A 152 -13.78 22.53 -3.77
C PHE A 152 -14.16 22.68 -2.29
N ILE A 153 -14.90 23.74 -1.93
CA ILE A 153 -15.35 23.99 -0.55
C ILE A 153 -16.32 22.88 -0.09
N GLU A 154 -17.26 22.49 -0.94
CA GLU A 154 -18.20 21.39 -0.65
C GLU A 154 -17.44 20.06 -0.45
N GLY A 155 -16.51 19.74 -1.35
CA GLY A 155 -15.66 18.57 -1.24
C GLY A 155 -14.80 18.58 0.03
N ALA A 156 -14.22 19.73 0.39
CA ALA A 156 -13.44 19.89 1.61
C ALA A 156 -14.29 19.72 2.87
N ARG A 157 -15.51 20.28 2.91
CA ARG A 157 -16.45 20.11 4.02
C ARG A 157 -16.85 18.65 4.20
N GLY A 158 -17.24 17.97 3.13
CA GLY A 158 -17.59 16.54 3.19
C GLY A 158 -16.40 15.68 3.65
N GLY A 159 -15.21 15.98 3.14
CA GLY A 159 -13.96 15.33 3.59
C GLY A 159 -13.68 15.54 5.08
N PHE A 160 -13.94 16.73 5.61
CA PHE A 160 -13.78 17.05 7.03
C PHE A 160 -14.77 16.27 7.92
N GLU A 161 -16.05 16.22 7.53
CA GLU A 161 -17.06 15.46 8.27
C GLU A 161 -16.70 13.96 8.35
N VAL A 162 -16.27 13.40 7.21
CA VAL A 162 -15.76 12.04 7.14
C VAL A 162 -14.56 11.85 8.07
N ALA A 163 -13.58 12.76 8.05
CA ALA A 163 -12.41 12.67 8.92
C ALA A 163 -12.81 12.63 10.41
N VAL A 164 -13.74 13.49 10.84
CA VAL A 164 -14.25 13.51 12.23
C VAL A 164 -14.94 12.19 12.60
N ARG A 165 -15.77 11.63 11.71
CA ARG A 165 -16.41 10.32 11.92
C ARG A 165 -15.40 9.18 12.09
N LEU A 166 -14.21 9.29 11.50
CA LEU A 166 -13.15 8.28 11.57
C LEU A 166 -12.29 8.35 12.83
N ILE A 167 -12.19 9.53 13.48
CA ILE A 167 -11.31 9.74 14.66
C ILE A 167 -11.43 8.62 15.70
N PRO A 168 -12.62 8.19 16.16
CA PRO A 168 -12.72 7.18 17.21
C PRO A 168 -12.08 5.84 16.81
N TYR A 169 -12.31 5.39 15.57
CA TYR A 169 -11.74 4.15 15.05
C TYR A 169 -10.21 4.23 14.97
N LEU A 170 -9.69 5.39 14.55
CA LEU A 170 -8.24 5.60 14.45
C LEU A 170 -7.56 5.66 15.82
N VAL A 171 -8.18 6.33 16.80
CA VAL A 171 -7.64 6.44 18.15
C VAL A 171 -7.48 5.07 18.79
N VAL A 172 -8.51 4.21 18.73
CA VAL A 172 -8.44 2.85 19.29
C VAL A 172 -7.31 2.04 18.65
N MET A 173 -7.19 2.11 17.33
CA MET A 173 -6.12 1.42 16.59
C MET A 173 -4.73 1.92 16.97
N LEU A 174 -4.54 3.25 17.04
CA LEU A 174 -3.25 3.85 17.39
C LEU A 174 -2.85 3.53 18.84
N VAL A 175 -3.81 3.51 19.77
CA VAL A 175 -3.57 3.11 21.17
C VAL A 175 -3.14 1.64 21.22
N ALA A 176 -3.85 0.73 20.53
CA ALA A 176 -3.49 -0.68 20.50
C ALA A 176 -2.08 -0.92 19.95
N ILE A 177 -1.73 -0.23 18.87
CA ILE A 177 -0.38 -0.25 18.28
C ILE A 177 0.67 0.28 19.28
N GLY A 178 0.37 1.41 19.94
CA GLY A 178 1.26 2.01 20.93
C GLY A 178 1.55 1.07 22.11
N VAL A 179 0.51 0.41 22.64
CA VAL A 179 0.65 -0.61 23.69
C VAL A 179 1.45 -1.82 23.20
N PHE A 180 1.19 -2.30 21.97
CA PHE A 180 1.91 -3.44 21.40
C PHE A 180 3.41 -3.15 21.23
N ARG A 181 3.78 -1.92 20.83
CA ARG A 181 5.17 -1.49 20.74
C ARG A 181 5.79 -1.29 22.12
N ALA A 182 5.14 -0.56 23.02
CA ALA A 182 5.67 -0.25 24.36
C ALA A 182 5.80 -1.48 25.27
N SER A 183 5.01 -2.52 25.02
CA SER A 183 5.10 -3.80 25.75
C SER A 183 6.27 -4.69 25.31
N GLY A 184 7.01 -4.32 24.25
CA GLY A 184 8.04 -5.17 23.66
C GLY A 184 7.49 -6.35 22.86
N GLY A 185 6.17 -6.39 22.61
CA GLY A 185 5.52 -7.47 21.85
C GLY A 185 6.07 -7.58 20.42
N LEU A 186 6.39 -6.45 19.80
CA LEU A 186 7.01 -6.42 18.48
C LEU A 186 8.44 -7.01 18.50
N ASP A 187 9.25 -6.66 19.50
CA ASP A 187 10.61 -7.16 19.64
C ASP A 187 10.64 -8.68 19.88
N LEU A 188 9.72 -9.17 20.71
CA LEU A 188 9.53 -10.60 20.93
C LEU A 188 9.16 -11.32 19.63
N LEU A 189 8.24 -10.76 18.84
CA LEU A 189 7.80 -11.35 17.58
C LEU A 189 8.94 -11.40 16.56
N VAL A 190 9.65 -10.28 16.38
CA VAL A 190 10.83 -10.19 15.49
C VAL A 190 11.91 -11.19 15.94
N GLY A 191 12.18 -11.26 17.24
CA GLY A 191 13.15 -12.21 17.81
C GLY A 191 12.75 -13.68 17.64
N MET A 192 11.46 -14.00 17.73
CA MET A 192 10.95 -15.35 17.45
C MET A 192 11.15 -15.74 15.99
N VAL A 193 10.83 -14.83 15.06
CA VAL A 193 11.05 -15.06 13.62
C VAL A 193 12.54 -15.25 13.34
N GLY A 194 13.40 -14.37 13.87
CA GLY A 194 14.85 -14.49 13.69
C GLY A 194 15.42 -15.81 14.21
N LYS A 195 15.00 -16.25 15.41
CA LYS A 195 15.40 -17.56 15.93
C LYS A 195 14.91 -18.72 15.07
N ALA A 196 13.65 -18.70 14.63
CA ALA A 196 13.09 -19.76 13.80
C ALA A 196 13.85 -19.88 12.47
N VAL A 197 14.15 -18.75 11.83
CA VAL A 197 14.91 -18.69 10.57
C VAL A 197 16.35 -19.17 10.78
N ALA A 198 17.00 -18.74 11.86
CA ALA A 198 18.36 -19.17 12.20
C ALA A 198 18.46 -20.69 12.45
N ILE A 199 17.45 -21.30 13.09
CA ILE A 199 17.40 -22.76 13.31
C ILE A 199 17.35 -23.53 11.98
N ILE A 200 16.70 -22.97 10.96
CA ILE A 200 16.59 -23.58 9.62
C ILE A 200 17.85 -23.30 8.78
N GLY A 201 18.81 -22.53 9.30
CA GLY A 201 20.07 -22.21 8.61
C GLY A 201 19.93 -21.18 7.49
N LEU A 202 18.85 -20.40 7.50
CA LEU A 202 18.62 -19.32 6.54
C LEU A 202 19.22 -18.01 7.06
N ASP A 203 19.56 -17.11 6.13
CA ASP A 203 20.04 -15.77 6.48
C ASP A 203 18.96 -14.95 7.20
N THR A 204 19.37 -14.25 8.25
CA THR A 204 18.54 -13.42 9.11
C THR A 204 18.68 -11.92 8.84
N ALA A 205 19.43 -11.49 7.82
CA ALA A 205 19.63 -10.07 7.50
C ALA A 205 18.31 -9.28 7.29
N PHE A 206 17.23 -9.96 6.88
CA PHE A 206 15.92 -9.33 6.72
C PHE A 206 15.18 -9.04 8.04
N VAL A 207 15.59 -9.67 9.14
CA VAL A 207 14.90 -9.62 10.44
C VAL A 207 14.84 -8.19 10.97
N ASP A 208 15.90 -7.40 10.79
CA ASP A 208 15.99 -6.00 11.23
C ASP A 208 15.00 -5.06 10.51
N ALA A 209 14.45 -5.47 9.36
CA ALA A 209 13.44 -4.73 8.62
C ALA A 209 11.99 -5.15 8.95
N LEU A 210 11.81 -6.29 9.61
CA LEU A 210 10.48 -6.86 9.94
C LEU A 210 9.57 -5.94 10.77
N PRO A 211 10.07 -5.08 11.68
CA PRO A 211 9.20 -4.13 12.37
C PRO A 211 8.34 -3.30 11.41
N THR A 212 8.91 -2.89 10.27
CA THR A 212 8.17 -2.13 9.24
C THR A 212 7.09 -3.00 8.58
N ALA A 213 7.41 -4.25 8.23
CA ALA A 213 6.48 -5.19 7.62
C ALA A 213 5.26 -5.48 8.52
N PHE A 214 5.46 -5.71 9.82
CA PHE A 214 4.35 -5.99 10.74
C PHE A 214 3.49 -4.77 11.02
N MET A 215 4.12 -3.59 11.05
CA MET A 215 3.39 -2.34 11.23
C MET A 215 2.58 -1.95 10.00
N LYS A 216 2.98 -2.38 8.80
CA LYS A 216 2.40 -1.92 7.55
C LYS A 216 0.91 -2.27 7.37
N PRO A 217 0.42 -3.49 7.65
CA PRO A 217 -1.01 -3.79 7.64
C PRO A 217 -1.82 -3.00 8.66
N LEU A 218 -1.20 -2.58 9.76
CA LEU A 218 -1.85 -1.91 10.88
C LEU A 218 -1.91 -0.39 10.68
N SER A 219 -0.79 0.23 10.31
CA SER A 219 -0.65 1.68 10.19
C SER A 219 0.49 2.09 9.25
N GLY A 220 0.15 2.87 8.23
CA GLY A 220 1.10 3.32 7.22
C GLY A 220 2.02 4.43 7.73
N SER A 221 1.57 5.22 8.69
CA SER A 221 2.40 6.21 9.39
C SER A 221 3.28 5.53 10.44
N GLY A 222 2.77 4.51 11.14
CA GLY A 222 3.56 3.69 12.07
C GLY A 222 4.69 2.95 11.36
N ALA A 223 4.38 2.28 10.25
CA ALA A 223 5.39 1.63 9.41
C ALA A 223 6.43 2.60 8.86
N ARG A 224 6.03 3.81 8.47
CA ARG A 224 6.96 4.86 8.04
C ARG A 224 7.90 5.27 9.17
N GLY A 225 7.40 5.38 10.40
CA GLY A 225 8.22 5.62 11.58
C GLY A 225 9.27 4.52 11.78
N MET A 226 8.86 3.25 11.70
CA MET A 226 9.78 2.11 11.79
C MET A 226 10.82 2.11 10.67
N MET A 227 10.42 2.43 9.44
CA MET A 227 11.35 2.55 8.30
C MET A 227 12.43 3.60 8.56
N VAL A 228 12.04 4.79 9.06
CA VAL A 228 12.99 5.85 9.40
C VAL A 228 13.91 5.42 10.56
N GLU A 229 13.38 4.73 11.56
CA GLU A 229 14.16 4.18 12.67
C GLU A 229 15.19 3.15 12.18
N THR A 230 14.81 2.22 11.29
CA THR A 230 15.72 1.27 10.65
C THR A 230 16.82 1.99 9.87
N MET A 231 16.47 3.00 9.07
CA MET A 231 17.48 3.78 8.31
C MET A 231 18.43 4.56 9.23
N ASN A 232 17.94 5.11 10.34
CA ASN A 232 18.78 5.81 11.31
C ASN A 232 19.73 4.85 12.05
N THR A 233 19.28 3.61 12.29
CA THR A 233 20.04 2.61 13.06
C THR A 233 21.09 1.91 12.19
N PHE A 234 20.71 1.47 10.99
CA PHE A 234 21.56 0.64 10.13
C PHE A 234 22.11 1.40 8.92
N GLY A 235 21.60 2.59 8.61
CA GLY A 235 21.90 3.36 7.42
C GLY A 235 20.88 3.13 6.29
N ALA A 236 20.60 4.17 5.50
CA ALA A 236 19.59 4.11 4.43
C ALA A 236 19.93 3.11 3.30
N ASP A 237 21.21 2.89 3.05
CA ASP A 237 21.72 1.93 2.04
C ASP A 237 22.08 0.56 2.62
N SER A 238 21.80 0.31 3.90
CA SER A 238 21.89 -1.05 4.45
C SER A 238 20.81 -1.95 3.84
N PHE A 239 21.01 -3.27 3.90
CA PHE A 239 19.99 -4.24 3.48
C PHE A 239 18.67 -4.00 4.22
N ALA A 240 18.72 -3.82 5.54
CA ALA A 240 17.55 -3.53 6.36
C ALA A 240 16.89 -2.18 5.99
N GLY A 241 17.68 -1.14 5.72
CA GLY A 241 17.21 0.18 5.29
C GLY A 241 16.49 0.14 3.93
N ARG A 242 17.01 -0.62 2.97
CA ARG A 242 16.37 -0.86 1.67
C ARG A 242 15.11 -1.69 1.80
N LEU A 243 15.16 -2.81 2.51
CA LEU A 243 14.02 -3.70 2.68
C LEU A 243 12.87 -3.03 3.45
N SER A 244 13.16 -2.27 4.51
CA SER A 244 12.14 -1.47 5.22
C SER A 244 11.50 -0.43 4.31
N SER A 245 12.30 0.21 3.44
CA SER A 245 11.79 1.13 2.41
C SER A 245 10.85 0.42 1.43
N ILE A 246 11.17 -0.82 1.05
CA ILE A 246 10.34 -1.63 0.16
C ILE A 246 9.02 -2.00 0.82
N PHE A 247 9.04 -2.49 2.07
CA PHE A 247 7.81 -2.77 2.84
C PHE A 247 6.90 -1.53 2.95
N GLN A 248 7.50 -0.36 3.20
CA GLN A 248 6.74 0.87 3.30
C GLN A 248 6.09 1.26 1.95
N GLY A 249 6.76 0.97 0.83
CA GLY A 249 6.29 1.29 -0.50
C GLY A 249 5.38 0.24 -1.16
N SER A 250 5.36 -1.00 -0.66
CA SER A 250 4.81 -2.15 -1.41
C SER A 250 3.31 -2.37 -1.27
N THR A 251 2.70 -2.14 -0.11
CA THR A 251 1.26 -2.40 0.10
C THR A 251 0.55 -1.22 0.77
N GLU A 252 -0.75 -1.34 1.03
CA GLU A 252 -1.51 -0.42 1.88
C GLU A 252 -1.79 -1.03 3.26
N THR A 253 -2.66 -0.40 4.03
CA THR A 253 -2.90 -0.73 5.44
C THR A 253 -4.21 -1.49 5.59
N THR A 254 -4.16 -2.83 5.66
CA THR A 254 -5.37 -3.68 5.71
C THR A 254 -6.31 -3.31 6.86
N PHE A 255 -5.85 -3.26 8.11
CA PHE A 255 -6.74 -2.97 9.23
C PHE A 255 -7.30 -1.55 9.20
N TYR A 256 -6.46 -0.57 8.85
CA TYR A 256 -6.87 0.83 8.73
C TYR A 256 -7.90 1.01 7.61
N THR A 257 -7.65 0.47 6.42
CA THR A 257 -8.60 0.56 5.31
C THR A 257 -9.91 -0.12 5.66
N LEU A 258 -9.90 -1.33 6.25
CA LEU A 258 -11.14 -1.98 6.68
C LEU A 258 -11.90 -1.13 7.70
N ALA A 259 -11.23 -0.63 8.74
CA ALA A 259 -11.86 0.20 9.77
C ALA A 259 -12.48 1.47 9.19
N VAL A 260 -11.77 2.16 8.29
CA VAL A 260 -12.23 3.41 7.71
C VAL A 260 -13.37 3.19 6.73
N TYR A 261 -13.23 2.26 5.79
CA TYR A 261 -14.22 2.05 4.75
C TYR A 261 -15.49 1.40 5.29
N TYR A 262 -15.38 0.33 6.09
CA TYR A 262 -16.56 -0.29 6.68
C TYR A 262 -17.20 0.56 7.77
N GLY A 263 -16.40 1.28 8.56
CA GLY A 263 -16.90 2.23 9.55
C GLY A 263 -17.73 3.35 8.90
N ALA A 264 -17.33 3.84 7.72
CA ALA A 264 -18.05 4.89 7.00
C ALA A 264 -19.44 4.45 6.50
N VAL A 265 -19.64 3.17 6.20
CA VAL A 265 -20.91 2.62 5.70
C VAL A 265 -21.66 1.72 6.69
N GLY A 266 -21.17 1.62 7.93
CA GLY A 266 -21.83 0.89 9.01
C GLY A 266 -21.75 -0.64 8.91
N ILE A 267 -20.82 -1.20 8.12
CA ILE A 267 -20.68 -2.66 7.97
C ILE A 267 -20.06 -3.26 9.24
N ARG A 268 -20.71 -4.29 9.79
CA ARG A 268 -20.27 -5.00 11.00
C ARG A 268 -19.64 -6.35 10.70
N ARG A 269 -20.11 -7.03 9.64
CA ARG A 269 -19.64 -8.36 9.24
C ARG A 269 -18.79 -8.27 7.98
N THR A 270 -17.47 -8.34 8.17
CA THR A 270 -16.48 -8.18 7.09
C THR A 270 -16.28 -9.42 6.23
N ARG A 271 -16.88 -10.57 6.58
CA ARG A 271 -16.71 -11.86 5.89
C ARG A 271 -15.22 -12.19 5.68
N ASN A 272 -14.82 -12.51 4.45
CA ASN A 272 -13.47 -12.91 4.06
C ASN A 272 -12.53 -11.74 3.71
N THR A 273 -12.97 -10.48 3.80
CA THR A 273 -12.13 -9.32 3.45
C THR A 273 -10.82 -9.29 4.22
N LEU A 274 -10.88 -9.49 5.53
CA LEU A 274 -9.69 -9.44 6.39
C LEU A 274 -8.69 -10.53 6.01
N TRP A 275 -9.14 -11.77 5.85
CA TRP A 275 -8.28 -12.89 5.47
C TRP A 275 -7.65 -12.71 4.09
N CYS A 276 -8.42 -12.28 3.10
CA CYS A 276 -7.89 -12.00 1.76
C CYS A 276 -6.88 -10.84 1.78
N GLY A 277 -7.14 -9.78 2.55
CA GLY A 277 -6.23 -8.65 2.70
C GLY A 277 -4.91 -9.04 3.37
N LEU A 278 -4.98 -9.76 4.50
CA LEU A 278 -3.78 -10.24 5.20
C LEU A 278 -2.97 -11.25 4.38
N PHE A 279 -3.64 -12.08 3.57
CA PHE A 279 -2.95 -12.95 2.64
C PHE A 279 -2.19 -12.17 1.57
N ALA A 280 -2.82 -11.12 1.00
CA ALA A 280 -2.16 -10.23 0.06
C ALA A 280 -0.95 -9.50 0.69
N ASP A 281 -1.09 -9.05 1.93
CA ASP A 281 0.02 -8.44 2.69
C ASP A 281 1.16 -9.43 2.93
N ALA A 282 0.84 -10.66 3.34
CA ALA A 282 1.84 -11.70 3.58
C ALA A 282 2.62 -12.04 2.31
N VAL A 283 1.94 -12.20 1.17
CA VAL A 283 2.61 -12.40 -0.12
C VAL A 283 3.47 -11.19 -0.48
N GLY A 284 2.97 -9.97 -0.27
CA GLY A 284 3.75 -8.74 -0.49
C GLY A 284 5.04 -8.68 0.34
N ILE A 285 4.95 -9.06 1.62
CA ILE A 285 6.10 -9.13 2.54
C ILE A 285 7.10 -10.19 2.08
N ILE A 286 6.65 -11.40 1.75
CA ILE A 286 7.52 -12.49 1.29
C ILE A 286 8.20 -12.10 -0.02
N THR A 287 7.46 -11.53 -0.98
CA THR A 287 8.03 -11.05 -2.24
C THR A 287 9.03 -9.93 -1.99
N ALA A 288 8.75 -8.96 -1.10
CA ALA A 288 9.68 -7.90 -0.78
C ALA A 288 11.00 -8.42 -0.19
N ILE A 289 10.95 -9.42 0.71
CA ILE A 289 12.14 -10.09 1.25
C ILE A 289 12.92 -10.76 0.13
N TRP A 290 12.26 -11.58 -0.68
CA TRP A 290 12.88 -12.31 -1.78
C TRP A 290 13.54 -11.38 -2.80
N VAL A 291 12.82 -10.35 -3.27
CA VAL A 291 13.37 -9.38 -4.23
C VAL A 291 14.51 -8.58 -3.61
N SER A 292 14.45 -8.26 -2.32
CA SER A 292 15.56 -7.55 -1.67
C SER A 292 16.84 -8.39 -1.64
N TYR A 293 16.72 -9.70 -1.42
CA TYR A 293 17.87 -10.61 -1.56
C TYR A 293 18.40 -10.68 -2.98
N VAL A 294 17.52 -10.71 -3.99
CA VAL A 294 17.94 -10.72 -5.40
C VAL A 294 18.67 -9.43 -5.81
N PHE A 295 18.23 -8.28 -5.31
CA PHE A 295 18.77 -6.97 -5.72
C PHE A 295 19.92 -6.47 -4.84
N PHE A 296 19.92 -6.84 -3.55
CA PHE A 296 20.82 -6.26 -2.55
C PHE A 296 21.47 -7.30 -1.63
N GLY A 297 21.17 -8.59 -1.82
CA GLY A 297 21.89 -9.66 -1.13
C GLY A 297 23.35 -9.66 -1.57
N GLN A 298 24.25 -9.68 -0.58
CA GLN A 298 25.68 -9.88 -0.79
C GLN A 298 26.04 -11.33 -0.51
#